data_AF-A0A7S1DSK5-F1
#
_entry.id   AF-A0A7S1DSK5-F1
#
_cell.length_a   1.000
_cell.length_b   1.000
_cell.length_c   1.000
_cell.angle_alpha   90.00
_cell.angle_beta   90.00
_cell.angle_gamma   90.00
#
_symmetry.space_group_name_H-M   'P 1'
#
loop_
_entity.id
_entity.type
_entity.pdbx_description
1 polymer ?
#
loop_
_entity_poly.entity_id
_entity_poly.type
_entity_poly.pdbx_seq_one_letter_code
_entity_poly.pdbx_strand_id
1 'polypeptide(L)'
;QGMEWLGVKHDGDIVRQSLNKTRHQEVAQQLISEKKAYKCYCSKERLDGLRAEAEKNKLPFRYPGTCRELPADHVDPGGCTDPVVRIKAPLEGNTAWDDEVQGTITVPNKDIDDLVILRGDGSPTYLLAVVVDDHDMQITNVIRGSDHISNTPRQIIIYEAAGWKHPNFGHIPLIHGPDGQKLSKRHGAIGCEQYESMGYLPEAMRNYLSRLSWAHGNDEIFSTEQAIEWFTLEGCSKSPSCFDFDKLKDLNAHYIKECDKDRLFDLVKKLHPDVGPFKAQFDMAVDMLKPRAKTLLEYREAADFICAKRPLVLEEKAAKGVTGGGKDVLTGIIELLKGYSGEWTPEALEPLIVKYAEDKGLKLGQVAQPMRAALTGTTASPGIYEVMWVVGKEDVVGRCQDAVDGKNEIKAAPKKEPKEAPKKEDKPKKGNPPPANADQPEYTKLEIKVGLLTKTWHHPESDKLWCEEIDVGEEKPREVASGLRAFYTEEEFKAGRKVCVVTNLKPAKMAGFESCGMVLCAANAEHTKVELLEPPEGAAVGERVVIDGLDGEPLPPNQVAKKSILKNVLPDLKTDGAGVATWKGGVLKTSAGPCTAPTMFDSPIG
;
A
#
# COMPACT_ATOMS: atom_id res chain seq x y z
N GLN A 1 -3.71 -16.54 17.06
CA GLN A 1 -3.55 -15.10 17.35
C GLN A 1 -4.18 -14.21 16.27
N GLY A 2 -3.64 -14.06 15.06
CA GLY A 2 -4.25 -13.16 14.05
C GLY A 2 -5.72 -13.49 13.72
N MET A 3 -6.02 -14.77 13.51
CA MET A 3 -7.40 -15.24 13.30
C MET A 3 -8.31 -15.01 14.51
N GLU A 4 -7.77 -15.13 15.72
CA GLU A 4 -8.49 -14.92 16.98
C GLU A 4 -8.85 -13.45 17.17
N TRP A 5 -7.92 -12.52 16.91
CA TRP A 5 -8.20 -11.08 16.89
C TRP A 5 -9.26 -10.73 15.85
N LEU A 6 -9.13 -11.27 14.63
CA LEU A 6 -10.14 -11.13 13.59
C LEU A 6 -11.46 -11.81 13.94
N GLY A 7 -11.57 -12.56 15.04
CA GLY A 7 -12.79 -13.28 15.42
C GLY A 7 -13.17 -14.41 14.45
N VAL A 8 -12.24 -14.86 13.59
CA VAL A 8 -12.45 -15.97 12.68
C VAL A 8 -12.16 -17.26 13.43
N LYS A 9 -13.23 -17.91 13.88
CA LYS A 9 -13.18 -19.18 14.60
C LYS A 9 -13.12 -20.33 13.61
N HIS A 10 -12.54 -21.46 14.04
CA HIS A 10 -12.60 -22.72 13.32
C HIS A 10 -13.34 -23.73 14.18
N ASP A 11 -13.99 -24.69 13.52
CA ASP A 11 -14.57 -25.86 14.17
C ASP A 11 -13.55 -27.00 14.22
N GLY A 12 -13.70 -27.90 15.19
CA GLY A 12 -12.84 -29.07 15.35
C GLY A 12 -11.39 -28.75 15.72
N ASP A 13 -10.52 -29.74 15.52
CA ASP A 13 -9.12 -29.69 15.92
C ASP A 13 -8.22 -29.09 14.83
N ILE A 14 -7.15 -28.42 15.26
CA ILE A 14 -6.10 -27.96 14.35
C ILE A 14 -5.25 -29.16 13.90
N VAL A 15 -5.42 -29.57 12.64
CA VAL A 15 -4.66 -30.68 12.06
C VAL A 15 -3.35 -30.18 11.46
N ARG A 16 -2.27 -30.95 11.63
CA ARG A 16 -0.96 -30.68 11.05
C ARG A 16 -0.63 -31.72 9.98
N GLN A 17 -0.62 -31.30 8.72
CA GLN A 17 -0.31 -32.15 7.57
C GLN A 17 0.98 -32.98 7.71
N SER A 18 2.00 -32.44 8.38
CA SER A 18 3.27 -33.16 8.61
C SER A 18 3.12 -34.44 9.45
N LEU A 19 2.06 -34.56 10.25
CA LEU A 19 1.77 -35.74 11.06
C LEU A 19 1.08 -36.87 10.26
N ASN A 20 0.56 -36.56 9.06
CA ASN A 20 -0.17 -37.50 8.21
C ASN A 20 0.70 -38.20 7.15
N LYS A 21 2.03 -38.06 7.24
CA LYS A 21 2.98 -38.57 6.22
C LYS A 21 2.74 -40.04 5.85
N THR A 22 2.49 -40.91 6.84
CA THR A 22 2.24 -42.34 6.61
C THR A 22 1.01 -42.56 5.74
N ARG A 23 -0.09 -41.86 6.01
CA ARG A 23 -1.32 -41.93 5.24
C ARG A 23 -1.09 -41.52 3.79
N HIS A 24 -0.31 -40.48 3.55
CA HIS A 24 0.04 -40.05 2.20
C HIS A 24 0.87 -41.11 1.45
N GLN A 25 1.80 -41.78 2.14
CA GLN A 25 2.60 -42.87 1.56
C GLN A 25 1.73 -44.08 1.18
N GLU A 26 0.78 -44.47 2.03
CA GLU A 26 -0.16 -45.55 1.77
C GLU A 26 -0.95 -45.31 0.47
N VAL A 27 -1.48 -44.09 0.29
CA VAL A 27 -2.21 -43.72 -0.93
C VAL A 27 -1.30 -43.77 -2.16
N ALA A 28 -0.07 -43.24 -2.08
CA ALA A 28 0.87 -43.32 -3.19
C ALA A 28 1.18 -44.78 -3.58
N GLN A 29 1.33 -45.66 -2.58
CA GLN A 29 1.59 -47.08 -2.80
C GLN A 29 0.37 -47.81 -3.38
N GLN A 30 -0.84 -47.45 -2.96
CA GLN A 30 -2.07 -47.92 -3.56
C GLN A 30 -2.13 -47.55 -5.05
N LEU A 31 -1.89 -46.29 -5.40
CA LEU A 31 -1.89 -45.83 -6.79
C LEU A 31 -0.85 -46.56 -7.66
N ILE A 32 0.32 -46.93 -7.09
CA ILE A 32 1.30 -47.78 -7.78
C ILE A 32 0.72 -49.17 -8.03
N SER A 33 0.11 -49.80 -7.01
CA SER A 33 -0.46 -51.15 -7.14
C SER A 33 -1.59 -51.22 -8.18
N GLU A 34 -2.34 -50.14 -8.32
CA GLU A 34 -3.41 -49.97 -9.31
C GLU A 34 -2.89 -49.54 -10.70
N LYS A 35 -1.56 -49.42 -10.87
CA LYS A 35 -0.89 -48.95 -12.10
C LYS A 35 -1.27 -47.53 -12.53
N LYS A 36 -1.78 -46.72 -11.60
CA LYS A 36 -2.12 -45.31 -11.80
C LYS A 36 -0.97 -44.36 -11.43
N ALA A 37 0.05 -44.89 -10.75
CA ALA A 37 1.33 -44.22 -10.48
C ALA A 37 2.48 -45.19 -10.73
N TYR A 38 3.71 -44.68 -10.82
CA TYR A 38 4.91 -45.48 -11.08
C TYR A 38 6.15 -44.86 -10.43
N LYS A 39 7.17 -45.70 -10.20
CA LYS A 39 8.48 -45.27 -9.73
C LYS A 39 9.30 -44.71 -10.89
N CYS A 40 9.92 -43.56 -10.67
CA CYS A 40 10.78 -42.90 -11.64
C CYS A 40 12.21 -42.84 -11.10
N TYR A 41 13.13 -43.42 -11.88
CA TYR A 41 14.55 -43.56 -11.56
C TYR A 41 15.42 -42.51 -12.28
N CYS A 42 14.80 -41.52 -12.94
CA CYS A 42 15.56 -40.48 -13.65
C CYS A 42 16.39 -39.65 -12.67
N SER A 43 17.72 -39.68 -12.85
CA SER A 43 18.67 -38.85 -12.12
C SER A 43 18.33 -37.36 -12.23
N LYS A 44 18.69 -36.59 -11.21
CA LYS A 44 18.53 -35.13 -11.21
C LYS A 44 19.24 -34.48 -12.40
N GLU A 45 20.46 -34.92 -12.69
CA GLU A 45 21.32 -34.41 -13.77
C GLU A 45 20.63 -34.53 -15.13
N ARG A 46 20.02 -35.69 -15.41
CA ARG A 46 19.21 -35.89 -16.62
C ARG A 46 18.03 -34.93 -16.71
N LEU A 47 17.27 -34.78 -15.62
CA LEU A 47 16.10 -33.89 -15.61
C LEU A 47 16.50 -32.43 -15.77
N ASP A 48 17.61 -32.01 -15.16
CA ASP A 48 18.15 -30.67 -15.30
C ASP A 48 18.65 -30.40 -16.73
N GLY A 49 19.28 -31.39 -17.37
CA GLY A 49 19.64 -31.32 -18.79
C GLY A 49 18.43 -31.13 -19.70
N LEU A 50 17.35 -31.89 -19.48
CA LEU A 50 16.10 -31.76 -20.24
C LEU A 50 15.41 -30.41 -20.00
N ARG A 51 15.50 -29.85 -18.78
CA ARG A 51 15.00 -28.50 -18.47
C ARG A 51 15.77 -27.43 -19.23
N ALA A 52 17.10 -27.51 -19.22
CA ALA A 52 17.97 -26.58 -19.93
C ALA A 52 17.72 -26.62 -21.45
N GLU A 53 17.46 -27.81 -22.01
CA GLU A 53 17.09 -27.96 -23.41
C GLU A 53 15.72 -27.32 -23.73
N ALA A 54 14.71 -27.55 -22.89
CA ALA A 54 13.39 -26.93 -23.04
C ALA A 54 13.47 -25.40 -22.98
N GLU A 55 14.21 -24.87 -22.00
CA GLU A 55 14.44 -23.42 -21.84
C GLU A 55 15.17 -22.81 -23.04
N LYS A 56 16.24 -23.47 -23.53
CA LYS A 56 16.96 -23.04 -24.74
C LYS A 56 16.04 -22.96 -25.96
N ASN A 57 15.07 -23.86 -26.05
CA ASN A 57 14.07 -23.91 -27.12
C ASN A 57 12.83 -23.05 -26.84
N LYS A 58 12.79 -22.30 -25.72
CA LYS A 58 11.64 -21.51 -25.26
C LYS A 58 10.34 -22.32 -25.14
N LEU A 59 10.46 -23.59 -24.79
CA LEU A 59 9.35 -24.51 -24.55
C LEU A 59 9.15 -24.71 -23.04
N PRO A 60 7.90 -24.87 -22.56
CA PRO A 60 7.67 -25.26 -21.19
C PRO A 60 8.24 -26.67 -20.95
N PHE A 61 9.05 -26.82 -19.90
CA PHE A 61 9.55 -28.14 -19.53
C PHE A 61 8.40 -29.06 -19.13
N ARG A 62 8.44 -30.30 -19.65
CA ARG A 62 7.54 -31.40 -19.26
C ARG A 62 8.35 -32.65 -19.07
N TYR A 63 8.02 -33.44 -18.05
CA TYR A 63 8.61 -34.75 -17.92
C TYR A 63 8.17 -35.64 -19.10
N PRO A 64 9.11 -36.25 -19.87
CA PRO A 64 8.78 -36.97 -21.10
C PRO A 64 8.23 -38.39 -20.86
N GLY A 65 7.89 -38.77 -19.62
CA GLY A 65 7.34 -40.09 -19.34
C GLY A 65 8.34 -41.25 -19.44
N THR A 66 9.65 -40.99 -19.35
CA THR A 66 10.70 -42.01 -19.58
C THR A 66 10.49 -43.32 -18.79
N CYS A 67 10.04 -43.22 -17.54
CA CYS A 67 9.84 -44.38 -16.67
C CYS A 67 8.39 -44.90 -16.65
N ARG A 68 7.48 -44.30 -17.43
CA ARG A 68 6.02 -44.49 -17.30
C ARG A 68 5.56 -45.91 -17.62
N GLU A 69 6.19 -46.53 -18.62
CA GLU A 69 5.86 -47.87 -19.12
C GLU A 69 6.92 -48.92 -18.75
N LEU A 70 7.76 -48.64 -17.75
CA LEU A 70 8.69 -49.66 -17.23
C LEU A 70 7.90 -50.79 -16.54
N PRO A 71 8.34 -52.04 -16.68
CA PRO A 71 7.69 -53.19 -16.04
C PRO A 71 7.90 -53.16 -14.52
N ALA A 72 7.02 -53.83 -13.78
CA ALA A 72 7.02 -53.80 -12.32
C ALA A 72 8.27 -54.44 -11.68
N ASP A 73 8.92 -55.36 -12.39
CA ASP A 73 10.16 -56.03 -12.01
C ASP A 73 11.42 -55.30 -12.53
N HIS A 74 11.27 -54.09 -13.07
CA HIS A 74 12.40 -53.30 -13.55
C HIS A 74 13.39 -52.99 -12.42
N VAL A 75 14.63 -53.42 -12.63
CA VAL A 75 15.79 -53.03 -11.83
C VAL A 75 16.50 -51.90 -12.56
N ASP A 76 16.63 -50.75 -11.92
CA ASP A 76 17.31 -49.60 -12.51
C ASP A 76 18.80 -49.90 -12.72
N PRO A 77 19.30 -49.91 -13.97
CA PRO A 77 20.71 -50.16 -14.25
C PRO A 77 21.63 -49.04 -13.74
N GLY A 78 21.07 -47.85 -13.44
CA GLY A 78 21.78 -46.71 -12.85
C GLY A 78 22.00 -46.82 -11.34
N GLY A 79 21.43 -47.83 -10.68
CA GLY A 79 21.59 -48.03 -9.23
C GLY A 79 20.86 -47.01 -8.37
N CYS A 80 19.80 -46.37 -8.88
CA CYS A 80 18.98 -45.43 -8.12
C CYS A 80 18.37 -46.09 -6.87
N THR A 81 18.77 -45.62 -5.70
CA THR A 81 18.33 -46.14 -4.40
C THR A 81 16.99 -45.57 -3.96
N ASP A 82 16.69 -44.33 -4.35
CA ASP A 82 15.57 -43.55 -3.83
C ASP A 82 14.68 -42.97 -4.97
N PRO A 83 13.95 -43.82 -5.71
CA PRO A 83 13.10 -43.36 -6.80
C PRO A 83 11.94 -42.51 -6.30
N VAL A 84 11.59 -41.49 -7.08
CA VAL A 84 10.37 -40.71 -6.83
C VAL A 84 9.14 -41.45 -7.37
N VAL A 85 7.96 -41.17 -6.81
CA VAL A 85 6.69 -41.68 -7.35
C VAL A 85 6.02 -40.59 -8.18
N ARG A 86 5.68 -40.92 -9.42
CA ARG A 86 4.93 -40.05 -10.34
C ARG A 86 3.54 -40.62 -10.60
N ILE A 87 2.56 -39.75 -10.74
CA ILE A 87 1.21 -40.15 -11.18
C ILE A 87 1.16 -40.27 -12.71
N LYS A 88 0.36 -41.19 -13.24
CA LYS A 88 0.06 -41.28 -14.68
C LYS A 88 -1.03 -40.26 -15.03
N ALA A 89 -0.64 -39.06 -15.42
CA ALA A 89 -1.57 -38.07 -15.96
C ALA A 89 -2.16 -38.57 -17.30
N PRO A 90 -3.44 -38.33 -17.61
CA PRO A 90 -4.01 -38.64 -18.93
C PRO A 90 -3.21 -37.97 -20.04
N LEU A 91 -3.03 -38.63 -21.19
CA LEU A 91 -2.25 -38.09 -22.31
C LEU A 91 -3.10 -37.28 -23.30
N GLU A 92 -4.40 -37.60 -23.37
CA GLU A 92 -5.35 -37.01 -24.32
C GLU A 92 -6.58 -36.47 -23.58
N GLY A 93 -7.39 -35.67 -24.28
CA GLY A 93 -8.56 -35.01 -23.70
C GLY A 93 -8.22 -33.75 -22.92
N ASN A 94 -9.12 -33.35 -22.02
CA ASN A 94 -8.99 -32.16 -21.19
C ASN A 94 -9.36 -32.48 -19.75
N THR A 95 -8.72 -31.79 -18.81
CA THR A 95 -9.16 -31.68 -17.42
C THR A 95 -9.90 -30.35 -17.29
N ALA A 96 -11.18 -30.40 -16.95
CA ALA A 96 -12.03 -29.23 -16.82
C ALA A 96 -12.79 -29.25 -15.49
N TRP A 97 -13.04 -28.07 -14.93
CA TRP A 97 -13.87 -27.90 -13.75
C TRP A 97 -14.59 -26.54 -13.80
N ASP A 98 -15.71 -26.46 -13.10
CA ASP A 98 -16.44 -25.22 -12.89
C ASP A 98 -15.94 -24.57 -11.61
N ASP A 99 -15.16 -23.49 -11.74
CA ASP A 99 -14.70 -22.70 -10.61
C ASP A 99 -15.81 -21.77 -10.13
N GLU A 100 -16.08 -21.78 -8.83
CA GLU A 100 -17.16 -20.99 -8.21
C GLU A 100 -16.90 -19.47 -8.29
N VAL A 101 -15.67 -19.04 -8.63
CA VAL A 101 -15.32 -17.62 -8.81
C VAL A 101 -14.88 -17.35 -10.25
N GLN A 102 -13.94 -18.14 -10.78
CA GLN A 102 -13.33 -17.88 -12.08
C GLN A 102 -14.22 -18.36 -13.25
N GLY A 103 -15.21 -19.23 -12.99
CA GLY A 103 -16.03 -19.90 -14.00
C GLY A 103 -15.36 -21.17 -14.54
N THR A 104 -15.88 -21.72 -15.63
CA THR A 104 -15.35 -22.95 -16.24
C THR A 104 -13.93 -22.75 -16.74
N ILE A 105 -13.02 -23.61 -16.27
CA ILE A 105 -11.63 -23.65 -16.71
C ILE A 105 -11.36 -25.01 -17.35
N THR A 106 -10.63 -25.01 -18.46
CA THR A 106 -10.28 -26.23 -19.21
C THR A 106 -8.80 -26.21 -19.53
N VAL A 107 -8.11 -27.28 -19.15
CA VAL A 107 -6.68 -27.47 -19.42
C VAL A 107 -6.50 -28.73 -20.27
N PRO A 108 -5.85 -28.64 -21.44
CA PRO A 108 -5.55 -29.82 -22.24
C PRO A 108 -4.65 -30.79 -21.47
N ASN A 109 -4.99 -32.08 -21.48
CA ASN A 109 -4.24 -33.09 -20.74
C ASN A 109 -2.81 -33.27 -21.27
N LYS A 110 -2.62 -33.04 -22.57
CA LYS A 110 -1.28 -32.95 -23.19
C LYS A 110 -0.37 -31.91 -22.51
N ASP A 111 -0.95 -30.93 -21.82
CA ASP A 111 -0.25 -29.84 -21.14
C ASP A 111 0.09 -30.12 -19.68
N ILE A 112 -0.33 -31.27 -19.16
CA ILE A 112 -0.09 -31.73 -17.80
C ILE A 112 0.84 -32.94 -17.86
N ASP A 113 2.00 -32.85 -17.22
CA ASP A 113 2.96 -33.95 -17.16
C ASP A 113 2.73 -34.88 -15.97
N ASP A 114 3.40 -36.03 -15.98
CA ASP A 114 3.39 -36.99 -14.86
C ASP A 114 4.14 -36.40 -13.66
N LEU A 115 3.40 -35.66 -12.83
CA LEU A 115 3.91 -34.96 -11.67
C LEU A 115 4.37 -35.93 -10.56
N VAL A 116 5.36 -35.47 -9.80
CA VAL A 116 5.82 -36.19 -8.59
C VAL A 116 4.79 -36.04 -7.48
N ILE A 117 4.34 -37.16 -6.94
CA ILE A 117 3.40 -37.22 -5.80
C ILE A 117 4.10 -37.62 -4.50
N LEU A 118 5.19 -38.41 -4.60
CA LEU A 118 6.03 -38.80 -3.47
C LEU A 118 7.51 -38.62 -3.84
N ARG A 119 8.30 -37.98 -2.97
CA ARG A 119 9.74 -37.82 -3.15
C ARG A 119 10.48 -39.11 -2.76
N GLY A 120 11.76 -39.22 -3.14
CA GLY A 120 12.59 -40.40 -2.87
C GLY A 120 12.78 -40.69 -1.37
N ASP A 121 12.78 -39.65 -0.54
CA ASP A 121 12.79 -39.76 0.93
C ASP A 121 11.41 -40.14 1.55
N GLY A 122 10.46 -40.52 0.69
CA GLY A 122 9.09 -40.84 1.04
C GLY A 122 8.26 -39.65 1.52
N SER A 123 8.74 -38.40 1.43
CA SER A 123 7.92 -37.23 1.76
C SER A 123 6.89 -36.95 0.65
N PRO A 124 5.63 -36.66 1.00
CA PRO A 124 4.62 -36.29 0.02
C PRO A 124 4.91 -34.90 -0.57
N THR A 125 4.57 -34.72 -1.84
CA THR A 125 4.48 -33.38 -2.41
C THR A 125 3.20 -32.70 -1.92
N TYR A 126 3.16 -31.37 -2.02
CA TYR A 126 1.96 -30.59 -1.69
C TYR A 126 0.71 -31.13 -2.39
N LEU A 127 0.83 -31.52 -3.67
CA LEU A 127 -0.30 -31.98 -4.49
C LEU A 127 -0.90 -33.29 -3.98
N LEU A 128 -0.08 -34.24 -3.51
CA LEU A 128 -0.59 -35.46 -2.91
C LEU A 128 -1.17 -35.19 -1.52
N ALA A 129 -0.41 -34.49 -0.67
CA ALA A 129 -0.78 -34.31 0.72
C ALA A 129 -2.12 -33.57 0.86
N VAL A 130 -2.33 -32.50 0.09
CA VAL A 130 -3.58 -31.73 0.13
C VAL A 130 -4.78 -32.55 -0.35
N VAL A 131 -4.65 -33.33 -1.43
CA VAL A 131 -5.76 -34.13 -1.97
C VAL A 131 -6.18 -35.23 -0.99
N VAL A 132 -5.21 -35.89 -0.36
CA VAL A 132 -5.49 -36.94 0.63
C VAL A 132 -6.11 -36.34 1.88
N ASP A 133 -5.54 -35.25 2.40
CA ASP A 133 -6.08 -34.58 3.60
C ASP A 133 -7.49 -34.03 3.34
N ASP A 134 -7.72 -33.37 2.20
CA ASP A 134 -9.04 -32.85 1.81
C ASP A 134 -10.09 -33.99 1.70
N HIS A 135 -9.70 -35.13 1.10
CA HIS A 135 -10.57 -36.30 1.02
C HIS A 135 -10.90 -36.89 2.39
N ASP A 136 -9.87 -37.14 3.20
CA ASP A 136 -10.02 -37.75 4.53
C ASP A 136 -10.79 -36.81 5.49
N MET A 137 -10.68 -35.49 5.30
CA MET A 137 -11.45 -34.46 6.03
C MET A 137 -12.82 -34.15 5.42
N GLN A 138 -13.20 -34.80 4.32
CA GLN A 138 -14.47 -34.60 3.62
C GLN A 138 -14.73 -33.15 3.21
N ILE A 139 -13.69 -32.44 2.77
CA ILE A 139 -13.80 -31.06 2.30
C ILE A 139 -14.75 -31.01 1.09
N THR A 140 -15.74 -30.11 1.16
CA THR A 140 -16.73 -29.93 0.08
C THR A 140 -16.35 -28.81 -0.88
N ASN A 141 -15.73 -27.74 -0.36
CA ASN A 141 -15.34 -26.54 -1.10
C ASN A 141 -13.93 -26.13 -0.70
N VAL A 142 -13.05 -25.98 -1.69
CA VAL A 142 -11.70 -25.46 -1.50
C VAL A 142 -11.66 -24.03 -2.02
N ILE A 143 -11.60 -23.07 -1.09
CA ILE A 143 -11.49 -21.64 -1.39
C ILE A 143 -10.05 -21.19 -1.13
N ARG A 144 -9.36 -20.67 -2.15
CA ARG A 144 -7.95 -20.26 -2.04
C ARG A 144 -7.57 -19.18 -3.04
N GLY A 145 -6.36 -18.64 -2.92
CA GLY A 145 -5.83 -17.64 -3.84
C GLY A 145 -5.68 -18.17 -5.28
N SER A 146 -5.91 -17.30 -6.27
CA SER A 146 -5.81 -17.63 -7.70
C SER A 146 -4.40 -17.99 -8.18
N ASP A 147 -3.36 -17.74 -7.37
CA ASP A 147 -2.01 -18.27 -7.63
C ASP A 147 -1.93 -19.80 -7.54
N HIS A 148 -2.89 -20.44 -6.88
CA HIS A 148 -2.99 -21.90 -6.83
C HIS A 148 -3.84 -22.52 -7.94
N ILE A 149 -4.40 -21.73 -8.85
CA ILE A 149 -5.32 -22.22 -9.90
C ILE A 149 -4.66 -23.27 -10.81
N SER A 150 -3.36 -23.13 -11.06
CA SER A 150 -2.60 -24.07 -11.88
C SER A 150 -2.40 -25.43 -11.20
N ASN A 151 -2.58 -25.53 -9.88
CA ASN A 151 -2.49 -26.80 -9.15
C ASN A 151 -3.78 -27.62 -9.25
N THR A 152 -4.93 -26.98 -9.45
CA THR A 152 -6.25 -27.62 -9.49
C THR A 152 -6.36 -28.75 -10.51
N PRO A 153 -5.98 -28.60 -11.79
CA PRO A 153 -6.07 -29.71 -12.74
C PRO A 153 -5.15 -30.89 -12.35
N ARG A 154 -4.01 -30.60 -11.70
CA ARG A 154 -3.11 -31.64 -11.19
C ARG A 154 -3.70 -32.37 -9.98
N GLN A 155 -4.43 -31.67 -9.13
CA GLN A 155 -5.14 -32.25 -7.98
C GLN A 155 -6.32 -33.11 -8.44
N ILE A 156 -7.10 -32.63 -9.43
CA ILE A 156 -8.21 -33.40 -10.03
C ILE A 156 -7.72 -34.74 -10.55
N ILE A 157 -6.59 -34.80 -11.26
CA ILE A 157 -5.99 -36.06 -11.71
C ILE A 157 -5.71 -37.02 -10.55
N ILE A 158 -5.26 -36.52 -9.39
CA ILE A 158 -5.02 -37.36 -8.21
C ILE A 158 -6.34 -37.87 -7.63
N TYR A 159 -7.36 -37.01 -7.52
CA TYR A 159 -8.70 -37.43 -7.08
C TYR A 159 -9.28 -38.52 -8.00
N GLU A 160 -9.27 -38.29 -9.31
CA GLU A 160 -9.78 -39.24 -10.31
C GLU A 160 -9.00 -40.55 -10.28
N ALA A 161 -7.67 -40.49 -10.19
CA ALA A 161 -6.83 -41.68 -10.06
C ALA A 161 -7.16 -42.45 -8.76
N ALA A 162 -7.38 -41.77 -7.65
CA ALA A 162 -7.78 -42.43 -6.41
C ALA A 162 -9.25 -42.91 -6.41
N GLY A 163 -10.03 -42.57 -7.45
CA GLY A 163 -11.46 -42.89 -7.53
C GLY A 163 -12.32 -42.04 -6.60
N TRP A 164 -11.83 -40.86 -6.23
CA TRP A 164 -12.47 -39.94 -5.31
C TRP A 164 -13.15 -38.80 -6.05
N LYS A 165 -14.25 -38.29 -5.48
CA LYS A 165 -14.86 -37.05 -5.95
C LYS A 165 -14.04 -35.88 -5.41
N HIS A 166 -13.62 -34.98 -6.30
CA HIS A 166 -12.97 -33.73 -5.89
C HIS A 166 -14.00 -32.75 -5.31
N PRO A 167 -13.58 -31.83 -4.41
CA PRO A 167 -14.43 -30.74 -3.93
C PRO A 167 -14.76 -29.75 -5.05
N ASN A 168 -15.70 -28.84 -4.79
CA ASN A 168 -15.81 -27.62 -5.58
C ASN A 168 -14.59 -26.74 -5.32
N PHE A 169 -14.18 -25.96 -6.33
CA PHE A 169 -13.04 -25.05 -6.21
C PHE A 169 -13.49 -23.60 -6.43
N GLY A 170 -13.01 -22.68 -5.59
CA GLY A 170 -13.20 -21.25 -5.77
C GLY A 170 -11.87 -20.51 -5.63
N HIS A 171 -11.41 -19.86 -6.72
CA HIS A 171 -10.14 -19.16 -6.73
C HIS A 171 -10.31 -17.64 -6.62
N ILE A 172 -10.11 -17.13 -5.40
CA ILE A 172 -10.22 -15.70 -5.07
C ILE A 172 -8.99 -14.96 -5.64
N PRO A 173 -9.17 -13.84 -6.36
CA PRO A 173 -8.05 -13.10 -6.91
C PRO A 173 -7.14 -12.55 -5.81
N LEU A 174 -5.87 -12.35 -6.16
CA LEU A 174 -4.89 -11.81 -5.22
C LEU A 174 -5.15 -10.34 -4.92
N ILE A 175 -4.86 -9.95 -3.67
CA ILE A 175 -4.82 -8.54 -3.29
C ILE A 175 -3.57 -7.91 -3.88
N HIS A 176 -3.72 -6.76 -4.51
CA HIS A 176 -2.63 -5.97 -5.05
C HIS A 176 -2.27 -4.80 -4.13
N GLY A 177 -1.02 -4.36 -4.18
CA GLY A 177 -0.60 -3.10 -3.56
C GLY A 177 -0.99 -1.90 -4.41
N PRO A 178 -0.74 -0.68 -3.89
CA PRO A 178 -0.96 0.58 -4.62
C PRO A 178 -0.25 0.64 -5.98
N ASP A 179 0.85 -0.11 -6.14
CA ASP A 179 1.66 -0.23 -7.35
C ASP A 179 1.08 -1.23 -8.38
N GLY A 180 -0.11 -1.77 -8.12
CA GLY A 180 -0.76 -2.76 -8.98
C GLY A 180 -0.10 -4.15 -8.97
N GLN A 181 0.96 -4.36 -8.17
CA GLN A 181 1.62 -5.65 -8.03
C GLN A 181 1.00 -6.46 -6.88
N LYS A 182 1.25 -7.78 -6.84
CA LYS A 182 0.83 -8.63 -5.70
C LYS A 182 1.27 -7.99 -4.37
N LEU A 183 0.32 -7.84 -3.44
CA LEU A 183 0.59 -7.30 -2.13
C LEU A 183 1.63 -8.21 -1.43
N SER A 184 2.76 -7.61 -1.06
CA SER A 184 3.86 -8.32 -0.41
C SER A 184 4.23 -7.62 0.90
N LYS A 185 5.04 -8.26 1.74
CA LYS A 185 5.58 -7.63 2.98
C LYS A 185 6.28 -6.29 2.71
N ARG A 186 6.72 -6.04 1.47
CA ARG A 186 7.33 -4.77 1.04
C ARG A 186 6.32 -3.67 0.72
N HIS A 187 5.06 -4.04 0.45
CA HIS A 187 3.96 -3.15 0.04
C HIS A 187 2.85 -3.05 1.10
N GLY A 188 3.12 -3.48 2.34
CA GLY A 188 2.17 -3.34 3.44
C GLY A 188 1.41 -4.61 3.82
N ALA A 189 1.73 -5.79 3.24
CA ALA A 189 1.25 -7.07 3.78
C ALA A 189 1.95 -7.37 5.12
N ILE A 190 1.40 -6.79 6.18
CA ILE A 190 1.76 -7.06 7.56
C ILE A 190 0.86 -8.17 8.12
N GLY A 191 1.32 -8.84 9.18
CA GLY A 191 0.47 -9.80 9.87
C GLY A 191 -0.77 -9.12 10.43
N CYS A 192 -1.90 -9.85 10.53
CA CYS A 192 -3.16 -9.31 11.03
C CYS A 192 -2.99 -8.66 12.41
N GLU A 193 -2.15 -9.24 13.28
CA GLU A 193 -1.80 -8.72 14.60
C GLU A 193 -1.15 -7.32 14.57
N GLN A 194 -0.52 -6.94 13.47
CA GLN A 194 0.08 -5.61 13.35
C GLN A 194 -1.00 -4.54 13.15
N TYR A 195 -2.09 -4.84 12.44
CA TYR A 195 -3.21 -3.92 12.32
C TYR A 195 -3.91 -3.70 13.67
N GLU A 196 -3.96 -4.70 14.54
CA GLU A 196 -4.41 -4.53 15.93
C GLU A 196 -3.54 -3.48 16.66
N SER A 197 -2.21 -3.62 16.56
CA SER A 197 -1.27 -2.67 17.18
C SER A 197 -1.34 -1.27 16.61
N MET A 198 -1.80 -1.13 15.36
CA MET A 198 -2.05 0.15 14.70
C MET A 198 -3.40 0.78 15.09
N GLY A 199 -4.19 0.09 15.92
CA GLY A 199 -5.48 0.59 16.41
C GLY A 199 -6.64 0.42 15.44
N TYR A 200 -6.59 -0.58 14.55
CA TYR A 200 -7.77 -0.98 13.77
C TYR A 200 -8.68 -1.89 14.58
N LEU A 201 -9.99 -1.75 14.38
CA LEU A 201 -11.00 -2.63 14.93
C LEU A 201 -11.13 -3.89 14.08
N PRO A 202 -11.33 -5.07 14.70
CA PRO A 202 -11.38 -6.32 13.96
C PRO A 202 -12.58 -6.40 13.01
N GLU A 203 -13.74 -5.82 13.37
CA GLU A 203 -14.91 -5.71 12.49
C GLU A 203 -14.66 -4.83 11.26
N ALA A 204 -13.94 -3.71 11.42
CA ALA A 204 -13.55 -2.86 10.30
C ALA A 204 -12.63 -3.61 9.34
N MET A 205 -11.68 -4.37 9.88
CA MET A 205 -10.77 -5.19 9.08
C MET A 205 -11.51 -6.32 8.34
N ARG A 206 -12.44 -7.02 9.01
CA ARG A 206 -13.27 -8.05 8.36
C ARG A 206 -14.08 -7.46 7.21
N ASN A 207 -14.84 -6.39 7.47
CA ASN A 207 -15.63 -5.70 6.44
C ASN A 207 -14.75 -5.26 5.26
N TYR A 208 -13.60 -4.66 5.55
CA TYR A 208 -12.68 -4.18 4.52
C TYR A 208 -12.14 -5.32 3.64
N LEU A 209 -11.63 -6.39 4.26
CA LEU A 209 -11.08 -7.54 3.54
C LEU A 209 -12.14 -8.25 2.70
N SER A 210 -13.37 -8.40 3.21
CA SER A 210 -14.50 -8.92 2.43
C SER A 210 -14.75 -8.07 1.19
N ARG A 211 -14.74 -6.73 1.30
CA ARG A 211 -14.97 -5.81 0.19
C ARG A 211 -13.87 -5.79 -0.88
N LEU A 212 -12.69 -6.36 -0.62
CA LEU A 212 -11.62 -6.45 -1.62
C LEU A 212 -11.94 -7.46 -2.72
N SER A 213 -12.81 -8.44 -2.49
CA SER A 213 -13.08 -9.44 -3.52
C SER A 213 -14.53 -9.89 -3.55
N TRP A 214 -15.41 -9.25 -2.78
CA TRP A 214 -16.83 -9.56 -2.72
C TRP A 214 -17.65 -8.28 -2.56
N ALA A 215 -18.84 -8.26 -3.17
CA ALA A 215 -19.79 -7.17 -3.03
C ALA A 215 -21.21 -7.71 -2.85
N HIS A 216 -21.99 -6.99 -2.05
CA HIS A 216 -23.44 -7.14 -1.95
C HIS A 216 -24.09 -5.83 -2.39
N GLY A 217 -24.49 -5.75 -3.66
CA GLY A 217 -24.98 -4.51 -4.25
C GLY A 217 -24.05 -3.32 -4.00
N ASN A 218 -24.60 -2.25 -3.41
CA ASN A 218 -23.88 -1.02 -3.07
C ASN A 218 -23.49 -0.94 -1.58
N ASP A 219 -23.67 -2.01 -0.79
CA ASP A 219 -23.37 -1.99 0.64
C ASP A 219 -21.85 -2.00 0.87
N GLU A 220 -21.33 -0.90 1.40
CA GLU A 220 -19.90 -0.76 1.74
C GLU A 220 -19.60 -1.05 3.21
N ILE A 221 -20.61 -0.89 4.08
CA ILE A 221 -20.50 -1.02 5.53
C ILE A 221 -21.50 -2.07 6.01
N PHE A 222 -21.02 -3.09 6.72
CA PHE A 222 -21.87 -4.17 7.23
C PHE A 222 -21.28 -4.88 8.44
N SER A 223 -22.15 -5.29 9.35
CA SER A 223 -21.81 -6.11 10.51
C SER A 223 -21.29 -7.50 10.11
N THR A 224 -20.70 -8.20 11.08
CA THR A 224 -20.24 -9.58 10.85
C THR A 224 -21.41 -10.53 10.61
N GLU A 225 -22.53 -10.29 11.29
CA GLU A 225 -23.77 -11.04 11.15
C GLU A 225 -24.35 -10.88 9.74
N GLN A 226 -24.39 -9.64 9.23
CA GLN A 226 -24.78 -9.36 7.85
C GLN A 226 -23.84 -10.02 6.83
N ALA A 227 -22.51 -9.97 7.05
CA ALA A 227 -21.57 -10.66 6.18
C ALA A 227 -21.83 -12.18 6.13
N ILE A 228 -22.11 -12.80 7.28
CA ILE A 228 -22.44 -14.24 7.36
C ILE A 228 -23.73 -14.55 6.60
N GLU A 229 -24.75 -13.69 6.73
CA GLU A 229 -26.04 -13.87 6.05
C GLU A 229 -25.94 -13.67 4.54
N TRP A 230 -25.13 -12.72 4.07
CA TRP A 230 -25.11 -12.29 2.67
C TRP A 230 -24.03 -12.96 1.81
N PHE A 231 -23.00 -13.55 2.43
CA PHE A 231 -21.84 -14.02 1.69
C PHE A 231 -22.18 -15.16 0.72
N THR A 232 -21.73 -15.01 -0.52
CA THR A 232 -21.86 -15.97 -1.61
C THR A 232 -20.62 -15.91 -2.49
N LEU A 233 -20.15 -17.03 -3.02
CA LEU A 233 -18.98 -17.05 -3.92
C LEU A 233 -19.27 -16.39 -5.26
N GLU A 234 -20.53 -16.40 -5.72
CA GLU A 234 -20.96 -15.73 -6.95
C GLU A 234 -20.81 -14.20 -6.87
N GLY A 235 -20.89 -13.65 -5.66
CA GLY A 235 -20.65 -12.23 -5.40
C GLY A 235 -19.18 -11.83 -5.46
N CYS A 236 -18.26 -12.79 -5.64
CA CYS A 236 -16.84 -12.51 -5.71
C CYS A 236 -16.40 -11.98 -7.08
N SER A 237 -15.56 -10.94 -7.09
CA SER A 237 -14.97 -10.43 -8.32
C SER A 237 -13.88 -11.38 -8.85
N LYS A 238 -13.74 -11.45 -10.17
CA LYS A 238 -12.66 -12.20 -10.83
C LYS A 238 -11.34 -11.42 -10.86
N SER A 239 -11.43 -10.09 -10.79
CA SER A 239 -10.30 -9.18 -10.91
C SER A 239 -9.67 -8.90 -9.54
N PRO A 240 -8.33 -8.75 -9.47
CA PRO A 240 -7.64 -8.35 -8.26
C PRO A 240 -8.05 -6.95 -7.82
N SER A 241 -8.04 -6.72 -6.51
CA SER A 241 -8.32 -5.41 -5.93
C SER A 241 -7.11 -4.86 -5.21
N CYS A 242 -6.96 -3.54 -5.29
CA CYS A 242 -5.88 -2.82 -4.66
C CYS A 242 -6.20 -2.55 -3.18
N PHE A 243 -5.22 -2.78 -2.31
CA PHE A 243 -5.31 -2.43 -0.89
C PHE A 243 -5.11 -0.91 -0.71
N ASP A 244 -6.18 -0.24 -0.31
CA ASP A 244 -6.26 1.18 -0.01
C ASP A 244 -6.33 1.44 1.52
N PHE A 245 -5.22 1.96 2.07
CA PHE A 245 -5.13 2.28 3.49
C PHE A 245 -6.05 3.43 3.92
N ASP A 246 -6.33 4.38 3.03
CA ASP A 246 -7.18 5.53 3.35
C ASP A 246 -8.64 5.06 3.47
N LYS A 247 -9.10 4.20 2.55
CA LYS A 247 -10.41 3.55 2.65
C LYS A 247 -10.56 2.71 3.92
N LEU A 248 -9.55 1.91 4.27
CA LEU A 248 -9.56 1.14 5.51
C LEU A 248 -9.65 2.06 6.74
N LYS A 249 -8.92 3.17 6.76
CA LYS A 249 -9.00 4.16 7.84
C LYS A 249 -10.38 4.81 7.94
N ASP A 250 -10.97 5.19 6.81
CA ASP A 250 -12.30 5.80 6.77
C ASP A 250 -13.37 4.83 7.27
N LEU A 251 -13.29 3.57 6.83
CA LEU A 251 -14.15 2.51 7.32
C LEU A 251 -13.96 2.29 8.82
N ASN A 252 -12.71 2.23 9.30
CA ASN A 252 -12.43 2.06 10.73
C ASN A 252 -12.95 3.23 11.58
N ALA A 253 -12.91 4.46 11.05
CA ALA A 253 -13.49 5.63 11.71
C ALA A 253 -15.01 5.47 11.93
N HIS A 254 -15.72 4.90 10.94
CA HIS A 254 -17.14 4.54 11.10
C HIS A 254 -17.34 3.57 12.27
N TYR A 255 -16.57 2.48 12.31
CA TYR A 255 -16.69 1.50 13.39
C TYR A 255 -16.30 2.05 14.77
N ILE A 256 -15.30 2.94 14.86
CA ILE A 256 -14.96 3.64 16.11
C ILE A 256 -16.13 4.50 16.58
N LYS A 257 -16.82 5.18 15.66
CA LYS A 257 -17.98 6.02 15.97
C LYS A 257 -19.13 5.19 16.54
N GLU A 258 -19.43 4.04 15.94
CA GLU A 258 -20.50 3.13 16.36
C GLU A 258 -20.12 2.23 17.56
N CYS A 259 -18.83 2.10 17.89
CA CYS A 259 -18.37 1.25 18.99
C CYS A 259 -18.93 1.71 20.35
N ASP A 260 -19.42 0.78 21.16
CA ASP A 260 -19.80 1.06 22.54
C ASP A 260 -18.65 1.71 23.34
N LYS A 261 -18.98 2.66 24.22
CA LYS A 261 -17.98 3.45 24.94
C LYS A 261 -17.13 2.64 25.92
N ASP A 262 -17.70 1.62 26.56
CA ASP A 262 -16.99 0.79 27.54
C ASP A 262 -16.03 -0.12 26.78
N ARG A 263 -16.51 -0.75 25.70
CA ARG A 263 -15.66 -1.52 24.79
C ARG A 263 -14.54 -0.67 24.18
N LEU A 264 -14.86 0.54 23.69
CA LEU A 264 -13.88 1.42 23.08
C LEU A 264 -12.77 1.79 24.09
N PHE A 265 -13.15 2.11 25.33
CA PHE A 265 -12.18 2.37 26.39
C PHE A 265 -11.30 1.15 26.68
N ASP A 266 -11.88 -0.05 26.79
CA ASP A 266 -11.12 -1.27 27.06
C ASP A 266 -10.12 -1.59 25.94
N LEU A 267 -10.50 -1.36 24.68
CA LEU A 267 -9.62 -1.50 23.53
C LEU A 267 -8.45 -0.50 23.56
N VAL A 268 -8.72 0.77 23.89
CA VAL A 268 -7.67 1.78 24.06
C VAL A 268 -6.77 1.42 25.23
N LYS A 269 -7.33 1.01 26.37
CA LYS A 269 -6.61 0.60 27.57
C LYS A 269 -5.72 -0.62 27.33
N LYS A 270 -6.17 -1.57 26.49
CA LYS A 270 -5.35 -2.72 26.09
C LYS A 270 -4.07 -2.28 25.39
N LEU A 271 -4.13 -1.23 24.56
CA LEU A 271 -2.96 -0.66 23.86
C LEU A 271 -2.18 0.34 24.73
N HIS A 272 -2.87 1.05 25.61
CA HIS A 272 -2.35 2.14 26.44
C HIS A 272 -2.84 2.00 27.89
N PRO A 273 -2.22 1.13 28.72
CA PRO A 273 -2.70 0.88 30.09
C PRO A 273 -2.72 2.11 31.00
N ASP A 274 -1.96 3.16 30.66
CA ASP A 274 -1.90 4.44 31.37
C ASP A 274 -3.25 5.19 31.39
N VAL A 275 -4.18 4.90 30.48
CA VAL A 275 -5.51 5.53 30.48
C VAL A 275 -6.43 5.01 31.59
N GLY A 276 -6.09 3.87 32.21
CA GLY A 276 -6.95 3.19 33.18
C GLY A 276 -7.57 4.10 34.26
N PRO A 277 -6.79 4.98 34.92
CA PRO A 277 -7.30 5.91 35.92
C PRO A 277 -8.26 6.99 35.41
N PHE A 278 -8.34 7.21 34.10
CA PHE A 278 -9.08 8.31 33.47
C PHE A 278 -10.42 7.88 32.84
N LYS A 279 -10.94 6.69 33.19
CA LYS A 279 -12.18 6.14 32.62
C LYS A 279 -13.35 7.14 32.65
N ALA A 280 -13.59 7.78 33.79
CA ALA A 280 -14.68 8.74 33.92
C ALA A 280 -14.55 9.92 32.94
N GLN A 281 -13.34 10.46 32.78
CA GLN A 281 -13.07 11.54 31.84
C GLN A 281 -13.21 11.09 30.38
N PHE A 282 -12.78 9.87 30.05
CA PHE A 282 -13.00 9.29 28.73
C PHE A 282 -14.50 9.11 28.43
N ASP A 283 -15.31 8.71 29.42
CA ASP A 283 -16.75 8.59 29.27
C ASP A 283 -17.43 9.94 29.03
N MET A 284 -16.98 10.99 29.72
CA MET A 284 -17.45 12.36 29.47
C MET A 284 -17.05 12.85 28.08
N ALA A 285 -15.86 12.46 27.59
CA ALA A 285 -15.29 12.95 26.34
C ALA A 285 -15.62 12.08 25.11
N VAL A 286 -16.38 11.00 25.24
CA VAL A 286 -16.54 10.01 24.16
C VAL A 286 -17.07 10.64 22.86
N ASP A 287 -18.07 11.52 22.96
CA ASP A 287 -18.74 12.13 21.80
C ASP A 287 -17.87 13.17 21.08
N MET A 288 -16.99 13.86 21.82
CA MET A 288 -16.04 14.83 21.25
C MET A 288 -14.79 14.15 20.67
N LEU A 289 -14.42 12.96 21.16
CA LEU A 289 -13.24 12.22 20.75
C LEU A 289 -13.49 11.32 19.53
N LYS A 290 -14.60 10.58 19.50
CA LYS A 290 -14.91 9.63 18.40
C LYS A 290 -14.82 10.26 17.00
N PRO A 291 -15.37 11.47 16.72
CA PRO A 291 -15.30 12.07 15.39
C PRO A 291 -13.90 12.50 14.94
N ARG A 292 -12.90 12.47 15.84
CA ARG A 292 -11.53 12.93 15.59
C ARG A 292 -10.56 11.81 15.29
N ALA A 293 -11.01 10.57 15.35
CA ALA A 293 -10.14 9.41 15.31
C ALA A 293 -10.52 8.46 14.18
N LYS A 294 -9.54 8.06 13.37
CA LYS A 294 -9.67 6.95 12.42
C LYS A 294 -9.03 5.66 12.94
N THR A 295 -8.29 5.70 14.04
CA THR A 295 -7.70 4.54 14.71
C THR A 295 -7.78 4.71 16.23
N LEU A 296 -7.64 3.62 17.00
CA LEU A 296 -7.56 3.68 18.46
C LEU A 296 -6.35 4.51 18.95
N LEU A 297 -5.26 4.55 18.17
CA LEU A 297 -4.10 5.38 18.46
C LEU A 297 -4.44 6.87 18.30
N GLU A 298 -5.12 7.23 17.21
CA GLU A 298 -5.59 8.60 16.98
C GLU A 298 -6.64 9.00 18.04
N TYR A 299 -7.49 8.06 18.48
CA TYR A 299 -8.44 8.29 19.58
C TYR A 299 -7.72 8.57 20.90
N ARG A 300 -6.66 7.79 21.21
CA ARG A 300 -5.82 8.02 22.37
C ARG A 300 -5.11 9.37 22.31
N GLU A 301 -4.54 9.72 21.16
CA GLU A 301 -3.84 11.00 20.93
C GLU A 301 -4.79 12.19 21.11
N ALA A 302 -6.02 12.10 20.58
CA ALA A 302 -7.04 13.12 20.78
C ALA A 302 -7.41 13.31 22.28
N ALA A 303 -7.21 12.28 23.10
CA ALA A 303 -7.44 12.28 24.54
C ALA A 303 -6.18 12.60 25.38
N ASP A 304 -5.04 12.94 24.76
CA ASP A 304 -3.78 13.20 25.48
C ASP A 304 -3.91 14.25 26.57
N PHE A 305 -4.71 15.29 26.32
CA PHE A 305 -4.96 16.35 27.30
C PHE A 305 -5.65 15.85 28.58
N ILE A 306 -6.41 14.75 28.51
CA ILE A 306 -7.07 14.14 29.67
C ILE A 306 -6.03 13.49 30.58
N CYS A 307 -5.09 12.76 29.98
CA CYS A 307 -4.08 11.98 30.71
C CYS A 307 -2.83 12.81 31.09
N ALA A 308 -2.77 14.06 30.64
CA ALA A 308 -1.59 14.91 30.81
C ALA A 308 -1.32 15.24 32.29
N LYS A 309 -0.05 15.12 32.68
CA LYS A 309 0.44 15.59 33.98
C LYS A 309 0.88 17.04 33.86
N ARG A 310 0.60 17.83 34.90
CA ARG A 310 1.01 19.23 34.99
C ARG A 310 2.45 19.37 35.51
N PRO A 311 3.21 20.40 35.06
CA PRO A 311 2.90 21.30 33.94
C PRO A 311 2.86 20.57 32.59
N LEU A 312 1.97 20.98 31.69
CA LEU A 312 1.88 20.40 30.35
C LEU A 312 3.11 20.75 29.52
N VAL A 313 3.48 19.88 28.59
CA VAL A 313 4.44 20.21 27.54
C VAL A 313 3.71 20.91 26.40
N LEU A 314 4.17 22.09 25.99
CA LEU A 314 3.56 22.84 24.89
C LEU A 314 4.30 22.57 23.58
N GLU A 315 3.55 22.38 22.49
CA GLU A 315 4.12 22.48 21.15
C GLU A 315 4.66 23.90 20.89
N GLU A 316 5.72 24.01 20.10
CA GLU A 316 6.34 25.30 19.76
C GLU A 316 5.34 26.36 19.26
N LYS A 317 4.34 25.95 18.47
CA LYS A 317 3.27 26.86 18.01
C LYS A 317 2.30 27.24 19.12
N ALA A 318 1.93 26.30 19.99
CA ALA A 318 1.04 26.56 21.13
C ALA A 318 1.71 27.48 22.15
N ALA A 319 3.01 27.32 22.39
CA ALA A 319 3.79 28.15 23.29
C ALA A 319 3.72 29.65 22.93
N LYS A 320 3.62 30.00 21.64
CA LYS A 320 3.45 31.39 21.20
C LYS A 320 2.12 31.98 21.69
N GLY A 321 1.08 31.16 21.80
CA GLY A 321 -0.25 31.57 22.25
C GLY A 321 -0.35 31.93 23.73
N VAL A 322 0.63 31.55 24.56
CA VAL A 322 0.63 31.81 26.01
C VAL A 322 1.62 32.91 26.42
N THR A 323 2.19 33.61 25.45
CA THR A 323 3.12 34.75 25.68
C THR A 323 2.45 36.09 25.35
N GLY A 324 3.05 37.20 25.82
CA GLY A 324 2.54 38.55 25.58
C GLY A 324 1.07 38.69 25.98
N GLY A 325 0.22 39.21 25.08
CA GLY A 325 -1.21 39.37 25.33
C GLY A 325 -1.96 38.07 25.64
N GLY A 326 -1.44 36.91 25.24
CA GLY A 326 -2.01 35.60 25.64
C GLY A 326 -1.87 35.32 27.14
N LYS A 327 -0.76 35.78 27.74
CA LYS A 327 -0.54 35.68 29.19
C LYS A 327 -1.51 36.56 29.97
N ASP A 328 -1.80 37.75 29.46
CA ASP A 328 -2.77 38.67 30.06
C ASP A 328 -4.20 38.08 30.01
N VAL A 329 -4.56 37.49 28.86
CA VAL A 329 -5.82 36.76 28.69
C VAL A 329 -5.94 35.63 29.71
N LEU A 330 -4.91 34.77 29.83
CA LEU A 330 -4.92 33.65 30.77
C LEU A 330 -5.01 34.11 32.23
N THR A 331 -4.35 35.21 32.58
CA THR A 331 -4.40 35.79 33.93
C THR A 331 -5.84 36.21 34.28
N GLY A 332 -6.52 36.94 33.40
CA GLY A 332 -7.91 37.32 33.63
C GLY A 332 -8.89 36.14 33.63
N ILE A 333 -8.62 35.10 32.82
CA ILE A 333 -9.37 33.84 32.88
C ILE A 333 -9.19 33.12 34.22
N ILE A 334 -7.97 33.08 34.77
CA ILE A 334 -7.71 32.50 36.10
C ILE A 334 -8.54 33.21 37.18
N GLU A 335 -8.57 34.54 37.16
CA GLU A 335 -9.35 35.34 38.11
C GLU A 335 -10.86 35.06 37.96
N LEU A 336 -11.37 35.10 36.73
CA LEU A 336 -12.76 34.79 36.41
C LEU A 336 -13.17 33.41 36.93
N LEU A 337 -12.38 32.38 36.63
CA LEU A 337 -12.70 31.00 36.98
C LEU A 337 -12.55 30.75 38.48
N LYS A 338 -11.57 31.36 39.17
CA LYS A 338 -11.47 31.26 40.64
C LYS A 338 -12.74 31.79 41.33
N GLY A 339 -13.29 32.90 40.84
CA GLY A 339 -14.54 33.49 41.36
C GLY A 339 -15.83 32.78 40.93
N TYR A 340 -15.78 31.90 39.93
CA TYR A 340 -16.96 31.23 39.40
C TYR A 340 -17.46 30.10 40.30
N SER A 341 -18.73 30.12 40.71
CA SER A 341 -19.36 29.10 41.56
C SER A 341 -20.58 28.42 40.92
N GLY A 342 -20.81 28.66 39.64
CA GLY A 342 -21.89 28.01 38.88
C GLY A 342 -21.57 26.57 38.46
N GLU A 343 -22.47 25.99 37.66
CA GLU A 343 -22.31 24.64 37.14
C GLU A 343 -21.10 24.52 36.22
N TRP A 344 -20.35 23.43 36.36
CA TRP A 344 -19.17 23.17 35.53
C TRP A 344 -19.55 22.31 34.34
N THR A 345 -20.29 22.89 33.39
CA THR A 345 -20.76 22.24 32.16
C THR A 345 -20.46 23.12 30.95
N PRO A 346 -20.34 22.56 29.73
CA PRO A 346 -20.10 23.35 28.53
C PRO A 346 -21.12 24.48 28.34
N GLU A 347 -22.40 24.22 28.60
CA GLU A 347 -23.52 25.16 28.43
C GLU A 347 -23.43 26.35 29.39
N ALA A 348 -22.87 26.14 30.58
CA ALA A 348 -22.68 27.19 31.58
C ALA A 348 -21.36 27.96 31.37
N LEU A 349 -20.33 27.29 30.86
CA LEU A 349 -19.00 27.86 30.62
C LEU A 349 -18.94 28.71 29.35
N GLU A 350 -19.66 28.34 28.29
CA GLU A 350 -19.70 29.11 27.04
C GLU A 350 -20.10 30.59 27.24
N PRO A 351 -21.30 30.91 27.79
CA PRO A 351 -21.72 32.30 27.95
C PRO A 351 -20.81 33.08 28.91
N LEU A 352 -20.20 32.41 29.90
CA LEU A 352 -19.25 33.01 30.82
C LEU A 352 -18.00 33.53 30.09
N ILE A 353 -17.42 32.70 29.22
CA ILE A 353 -16.20 33.03 28.47
C ILE A 353 -16.51 34.04 27.35
N VAL A 354 -17.66 33.93 26.69
CA VAL A 354 -18.11 34.89 25.68
C VAL A 354 -18.25 36.28 26.31
N LYS A 355 -18.92 36.39 27.46
CA LYS A 355 -19.05 37.66 28.18
C LYS A 355 -17.70 38.24 28.59
N TYR A 356 -16.77 37.42 29.08
CA TYR A 356 -15.41 37.88 29.37
C TYR A 356 -14.70 38.45 28.15
N ALA A 357 -14.86 37.82 26.98
CA ALA A 357 -14.28 38.33 25.74
C ALA A 357 -14.87 39.70 25.36
N GLU A 358 -16.20 39.86 25.48
CA GLU A 358 -16.90 41.12 25.22
C GLU A 358 -16.44 42.24 26.18
N ASP A 359 -16.42 41.97 27.49
CA ASP A 359 -16.01 42.93 28.53
C ASP A 359 -14.56 43.40 28.35
N LYS A 360 -13.69 42.57 27.76
CA LYS A 360 -12.29 42.89 27.46
C LYS A 360 -12.08 43.43 26.04
N GLY A 361 -13.13 43.55 25.23
CA GLY A 361 -13.03 43.99 23.84
C GLY A 361 -12.23 43.03 22.93
N LEU A 362 -12.22 41.74 23.26
CA LEU A 362 -11.49 40.69 22.55
C LEU A 362 -12.42 39.84 21.70
N LYS A 363 -11.93 39.37 20.55
CA LYS A 363 -12.62 38.32 19.78
C LYS A 363 -12.48 36.98 20.48
N LEU A 364 -13.48 36.10 20.38
CA LEU A 364 -13.47 34.79 21.02
C LEU A 364 -12.22 33.95 20.68
N GLY A 365 -11.74 34.01 19.43
CA GLY A 365 -10.49 33.34 19.04
C GLY A 365 -9.24 33.83 19.79
N GLN A 366 -9.21 35.09 20.22
CA GLN A 366 -8.11 35.66 21.02
C GLN A 366 -8.13 35.18 22.46
N VAL A 367 -9.28 34.70 22.95
CA VAL A 367 -9.43 34.07 24.27
C VAL A 367 -9.22 32.56 24.19
N ALA A 368 -9.85 31.91 23.21
CA ALA A 368 -9.84 30.46 23.05
C ALA A 368 -8.46 29.90 22.66
N GLN A 369 -7.64 30.63 21.88
CA GLN A 369 -6.31 30.13 21.48
C GLN A 369 -5.31 30.04 22.65
N PRO A 370 -5.13 31.08 23.49
CA PRO A 370 -4.32 30.96 24.70
C PRO A 370 -4.82 29.87 25.65
N MET A 371 -6.15 29.78 25.85
CA MET A 371 -6.74 28.72 26.68
C MET A 371 -6.45 27.34 26.10
N ARG A 372 -6.63 27.13 24.81
CA ARG A 372 -6.33 25.85 24.15
C ARG A 372 -4.87 25.45 24.35
N ALA A 373 -3.95 26.37 24.10
CA ALA A 373 -2.52 26.13 24.32
C ALA A 373 -2.24 25.72 25.77
N ALA A 374 -2.77 26.44 26.75
CA ALA A 374 -2.57 26.12 28.17
C ALA A 374 -3.22 24.80 28.59
N LEU A 375 -4.41 24.48 28.08
CA LEU A 375 -5.19 23.32 28.51
C LEU A 375 -4.82 22.02 27.82
N THR A 376 -4.38 22.07 26.56
CA THR A 376 -4.08 20.86 25.76
C THR A 376 -2.64 20.76 25.29
N GLY A 377 -1.85 21.83 25.40
CA GLY A 377 -0.47 21.87 24.90
C GLY A 377 -0.36 22.03 23.38
N THR A 378 -1.48 22.16 22.67
CA THR A 378 -1.55 22.14 21.20
C THR A 378 -2.34 23.33 20.66
N THR A 379 -2.28 23.56 19.34
CA THR A 379 -3.10 24.60 18.69
C THR A 379 -4.47 24.11 18.22
N ALA A 380 -4.73 22.79 18.30
CA ALA A 380 -5.96 22.16 17.88
C ALA A 380 -6.47 21.22 18.98
N SER A 381 -7.75 21.33 19.30
CA SER A 381 -8.43 20.55 20.33
C SER A 381 -9.89 20.35 19.92
N PRO A 382 -10.64 19.50 20.63
CA PRO A 382 -12.08 19.65 20.71
C PRO A 382 -12.53 21.05 21.17
N GLY A 383 -13.83 21.30 21.22
CA GLY A 383 -14.36 22.56 21.73
C GLY A 383 -13.79 22.90 23.11
N ILE A 384 -13.46 24.17 23.34
CA ILE A 384 -12.69 24.57 24.52
C ILE A 384 -13.51 24.41 25.81
N TYR A 385 -14.83 24.54 25.72
CA TYR A 385 -15.74 24.40 26.86
C TYR A 385 -15.85 22.94 27.30
N GLU A 386 -15.89 22.02 26.34
CA GLU A 386 -15.87 20.58 26.58
C GLU A 386 -14.51 20.13 27.14
N VAL A 387 -13.41 20.69 26.64
CA VAL A 387 -12.08 20.48 27.24
C VAL A 387 -12.07 20.93 28.70
N MET A 388 -12.60 22.12 29.00
CA MET A 388 -12.68 22.62 30.38
C MET A 388 -13.54 21.71 31.26
N TRP A 389 -14.68 21.26 30.74
CA TRP A 389 -15.59 20.36 31.43
C TRP A 389 -14.90 19.05 31.85
N VAL A 390 -14.22 18.39 30.91
CA VAL A 390 -13.54 17.11 31.13
C VAL A 390 -12.32 17.25 32.04
N VAL A 391 -11.54 18.33 31.89
CA VAL A 391 -10.33 18.57 32.69
C VAL A 391 -10.69 18.96 34.13
N GLY A 392 -11.81 19.64 34.34
CA GLY A 392 -12.27 20.10 35.65
C GLY A 392 -11.63 21.42 36.08
N LYS A 393 -12.34 22.13 36.96
CA LYS A 393 -12.01 23.52 37.35
C LYS A 393 -10.61 23.71 37.91
N GLU A 394 -10.23 22.90 38.89
CA GLU A 394 -8.95 23.04 39.59
C GLU A 394 -7.77 22.89 38.63
N ASP A 395 -7.87 21.91 37.73
CA ASP A 395 -6.84 21.62 36.76
C ASP A 395 -6.83 22.60 35.59
N VAL A 396 -7.99 23.10 35.15
CA VAL A 396 -8.07 24.22 34.18
C VAL A 396 -7.35 25.46 34.71
N VAL A 397 -7.70 25.89 35.93
CA VAL A 397 -7.06 27.05 36.58
C VAL A 397 -5.56 26.81 36.74
N GLY A 398 -5.20 25.61 37.18
CA GLY A 398 -3.82 25.25 37.41
C GLY A 398 -2.97 25.20 36.13
N ARG A 399 -3.49 24.63 35.03
CA ARG A 399 -2.83 24.61 33.72
C ARG A 399 -2.61 26.01 33.17
N CYS A 400 -3.62 26.88 33.30
CA CYS A 400 -3.48 28.30 32.97
C CYS A 400 -2.40 28.97 33.82
N GLN A 401 -2.34 28.69 35.13
CA GLN A 401 -1.32 29.24 36.02
C GLN A 401 0.08 28.76 35.63
N ASP A 402 0.25 27.48 35.30
CA ASP A 402 1.53 26.94 34.85
C ASP A 402 2.05 27.66 33.59
N ALA A 403 1.14 27.98 32.66
CA ALA A 403 1.43 28.76 31.45
C ALA A 403 1.78 30.22 31.74
N VAL A 404 1.04 30.89 32.63
CA VAL A 404 1.34 32.25 33.06
C VAL A 404 2.70 32.32 33.77
N ASP A 405 3.02 31.33 34.60
CA ASP A 405 4.28 31.24 35.34
C ASP A 405 5.47 30.84 34.46
N GLY A 406 5.23 30.42 33.21
CA GLY A 406 6.27 29.93 32.31
C GLY A 406 6.89 28.60 32.74
N LYS A 407 6.12 27.76 33.46
CA LYS A 407 6.56 26.45 33.96
C LYS A 407 6.51 25.34 32.91
N ASN A 408 5.85 25.58 31.78
CA ASN A 408 5.71 24.57 30.74
C ASN A 408 7.02 24.36 29.98
N GLU A 409 7.39 23.11 29.80
CA GLU A 409 8.42 22.74 28.83
C GLU A 409 7.87 22.94 27.40
N ILE A 410 8.75 23.37 26.49
CA ILE A 410 8.40 23.51 25.07
C ILE A 410 8.94 22.29 24.34
N LYS A 411 8.04 21.44 23.82
CA LYS A 411 8.40 20.38 22.89
C LYS A 411 8.88 21.05 21.62
N ALA A 412 10.21 20.99 21.40
CA ALA A 412 10.77 21.36 20.12
C ALA A 412 10.00 20.63 19.02
N ALA A 413 9.61 21.34 17.96
CA ALA A 413 9.05 20.67 16.79
C ALA A 413 9.99 19.51 16.43
N PRO A 414 9.49 18.28 16.23
CA PRO A 414 10.37 17.18 15.89
C PRO A 414 11.22 17.63 14.71
N LYS A 415 12.56 17.67 14.90
CA LYS A 415 13.46 17.48 13.77
C LYS A 415 12.87 16.29 13.05
N LYS A 416 12.55 16.41 11.76
CA LYS A 416 12.01 15.29 10.98
C LYS A 416 13.08 14.18 11.01
N GLU A 417 13.04 13.37 12.04
CA GLU A 417 13.75 12.12 12.16
C GLU A 417 13.14 11.19 11.12
N PRO A 418 13.96 10.39 10.42
CA PRO A 418 13.45 9.47 9.42
C PRO A 418 12.51 8.50 10.13
N LYS A 419 11.27 8.37 9.65
CA LYS A 419 10.40 7.28 10.06
C LYS A 419 11.14 5.96 9.79
N GLU A 420 11.46 5.20 10.83
CA GLU A 420 12.05 3.87 10.71
C GLU A 420 11.11 2.99 9.86
N ALA A 421 11.64 2.54 8.72
CA ALA A 421 11.05 1.45 7.95
C ALA A 421 11.42 0.12 8.64
N PRO A 422 10.56 -0.91 8.57
CA PRO A 422 10.82 -2.20 9.21
C PRO A 422 12.14 -2.82 8.71
N LYS A 423 12.92 -3.38 9.65
CA LYS A 423 14.20 -4.04 9.41
C LYS A 423 14.09 -5.01 8.22
N LYS A 424 14.80 -4.69 7.12
CA LYS A 424 15.14 -5.66 6.07
C LYS A 424 16.41 -6.40 6.49
N GLU A 425 16.33 -7.72 6.50
CA GLU A 425 17.47 -8.63 6.61
C GLU A 425 18.56 -8.31 5.58
N ASP A 426 19.80 -8.59 5.99
CA ASP A 426 21.06 -8.28 5.30
C ASP A 426 21.05 -8.66 3.82
N LYS A 427 21.19 -7.64 2.96
CA LYS A 427 21.77 -7.76 1.62
C LYS A 427 23.00 -6.85 1.53
N PRO A 428 24.01 -7.22 0.72
CA PRO A 428 25.38 -6.79 0.93
C PRO A 428 25.53 -5.29 0.80
N LYS A 429 26.28 -4.67 1.72
CA LYS A 429 26.71 -3.27 1.66
C LYS A 429 27.30 -2.96 0.27
N LYS A 430 26.56 -2.18 -0.53
CA LYS A 430 27.17 -1.27 -1.50
C LYS A 430 27.12 0.12 -0.87
N GLY A 431 28.29 0.74 -0.77
CA GLY A 431 28.54 1.94 0.03
C GLY A 431 27.56 3.08 -0.27
N ASN A 432 27.20 3.83 0.76
CA ASN A 432 26.50 5.10 0.61
C ASN A 432 27.29 5.99 -0.36
N PRO A 433 26.64 6.60 -1.38
CA PRO A 433 27.21 7.75 -2.04
C PRO A 433 27.36 8.89 -1.01
N PRO A 434 28.34 9.80 -1.19
CA PRO A 434 28.56 10.91 -0.26
C PRO A 434 27.32 11.81 -0.16
N PRO A 435 27.15 12.56 0.94
CA PRO A 435 26.04 13.50 1.09
C PRO A 435 26.07 14.56 -0.03
N ALA A 436 24.92 14.77 -0.69
CA ALA A 436 24.74 15.79 -1.72
C ALA A 436 25.02 17.19 -1.15
N ASN A 437 25.89 17.92 -1.84
CA ASN A 437 26.39 19.23 -1.48
C ASN A 437 25.25 20.26 -1.48
N ALA A 438 25.13 21.08 -0.41
CA ALA A 438 24.04 22.05 -0.28
C ALA A 438 24.09 23.19 -1.32
N ASP A 439 25.24 23.36 -1.98
CA ASP A 439 25.54 24.46 -2.91
C ASP A 439 25.38 24.11 -4.40
N GLN A 440 24.79 22.96 -4.77
CA GLN A 440 24.62 22.61 -6.18
C GLN A 440 23.50 23.42 -6.87
N PRO A 441 23.61 23.72 -8.19
CA PRO A 441 22.60 24.45 -8.96
C PRO A 441 21.19 23.83 -8.87
N GLU A 442 20.13 24.66 -8.94
CA GLU A 442 18.75 24.17 -8.85
C GLU A 442 18.40 23.18 -9.98
N TYR A 443 18.85 23.45 -11.22
CA TYR A 443 18.62 22.55 -12.35
C TYR A 443 19.16 21.13 -12.11
N THR A 444 20.37 21.00 -11.54
CA THR A 444 21.02 19.69 -11.35
C THR A 444 20.34 18.83 -10.29
N LYS A 445 19.38 19.40 -9.53
CA LYS A 445 18.51 18.68 -8.60
C LYS A 445 17.35 17.95 -9.31
N LEU A 446 17.02 18.31 -10.55
CA LEU A 446 16.09 17.56 -11.40
C LEU A 446 16.82 16.48 -12.22
N GLU A 447 16.08 15.41 -12.52
CA GLU A 447 16.53 14.32 -13.39
C GLU A 447 15.70 14.34 -14.67
N ILE A 448 16.19 15.08 -15.68
CA ILE A 448 15.61 15.10 -17.02
C ILE A 448 16.36 14.06 -17.86
N LYS A 449 15.62 13.10 -18.44
CA LYS A 449 16.17 12.03 -19.29
C LYS A 449 15.55 12.05 -20.67
N VAL A 450 16.31 11.52 -21.63
CA VAL A 450 15.82 11.14 -22.95
C VAL A 450 14.92 9.91 -22.81
N GLY A 451 13.63 10.07 -23.09
CA GLY A 451 12.65 9.00 -23.13
C GLY A 451 12.30 8.60 -24.55
N LEU A 452 12.06 7.31 -24.81
CA LEU A 452 11.49 6.79 -26.05
C LEU A 452 10.04 6.41 -25.82
N LEU A 453 9.11 7.02 -26.57
CA LEU A 453 7.72 6.61 -26.57
C LEU A 453 7.61 5.20 -27.18
N THR A 454 7.22 4.22 -26.36
CA THR A 454 7.03 2.83 -26.80
C THR A 454 5.56 2.52 -27.10
N LYS A 455 4.64 3.26 -26.47
CA LYS A 455 3.21 3.15 -26.68
C LYS A 455 2.50 4.44 -26.28
N THR A 456 1.43 4.80 -26.98
CA THR A 456 0.52 5.90 -26.64
C THR A 456 -0.92 5.48 -26.85
N TRP A 457 -1.84 5.96 -26.01
CA TRP A 457 -3.28 5.67 -26.11
C TRP A 457 -4.10 6.76 -25.42
N HIS A 458 -5.38 6.88 -25.79
CA HIS A 458 -6.26 7.83 -25.14
C HIS A 458 -6.56 7.45 -23.69
N HIS A 459 -6.53 8.44 -22.80
CA HIS A 459 -6.93 8.24 -21.41
C HIS A 459 -8.43 7.82 -21.35
N PRO A 460 -8.78 6.76 -20.61
CA PRO A 460 -10.12 6.17 -20.63
C PRO A 460 -11.21 7.14 -20.10
N GLU A 461 -10.86 7.98 -19.14
CA GLU A 461 -11.81 8.88 -18.45
C GLU A 461 -11.58 10.38 -18.75
N SER A 462 -10.70 10.72 -19.70
CA SER A 462 -10.36 12.13 -19.98
C SER A 462 -10.14 12.38 -21.47
N ASP A 463 -10.88 13.34 -22.01
CA ASP A 463 -10.77 13.80 -23.40
C ASP A 463 -9.58 14.75 -23.64
N LYS A 464 -8.84 15.09 -22.58
CA LYS A 464 -7.68 16.00 -22.63
C LYS A 464 -6.33 15.31 -22.49
N LEU A 465 -6.32 14.04 -22.07
CA LEU A 465 -5.10 13.34 -21.72
C LEU A 465 -4.72 12.25 -22.74
N TRP A 466 -3.42 12.20 -23.04
CA TRP A 466 -2.76 11.00 -23.53
C TRP A 466 -2.22 10.20 -22.35
N CYS A 467 -2.25 8.88 -22.48
CA CYS A 467 -1.49 7.94 -21.66
C CYS A 467 -0.36 7.35 -22.52
N GLU A 468 0.81 7.20 -21.93
CA GLU A 468 2.05 6.93 -22.64
C GLU A 468 2.89 5.93 -21.86
N GLU A 469 3.56 5.03 -22.57
CA GLU A 469 4.60 4.16 -22.04
C GLU A 469 5.95 4.66 -22.57
N ILE A 470 6.81 5.15 -21.68
CA ILE A 470 8.08 5.79 -22.05
C ILE A 470 9.27 5.02 -21.48
N ASP A 471 10.11 4.48 -22.35
CA ASP A 471 11.40 3.89 -21.95
C ASP A 471 12.38 5.03 -21.65
N VAL A 472 12.84 5.11 -20.41
CA VAL A 472 13.83 6.10 -19.94
C VAL A 472 15.13 5.44 -19.49
N GLY A 473 15.44 4.25 -20.03
CA GLY A 473 16.63 3.47 -19.69
C GLY A 473 16.58 2.78 -18.32
N GLU A 474 15.37 2.51 -17.82
CA GLU A 474 15.11 1.80 -16.56
C GLU A 474 14.70 0.34 -16.86
N GLU A 475 14.61 -0.52 -15.82
CA GLU A 475 14.24 -1.95 -15.98
C GLU A 475 12.85 -2.13 -16.64
N LYS A 476 11.96 -1.16 -16.43
CA LYS A 476 10.65 -1.10 -17.06
C LYS A 476 10.37 0.32 -17.56
N PRO A 477 9.66 0.47 -18.69
CA PRO A 477 9.14 1.75 -19.13
C PRO A 477 8.22 2.37 -18.07
N ARG A 478 8.12 3.70 -18.08
CA ARG A 478 7.25 4.47 -17.18
C ARG A 478 5.92 4.77 -17.85
N GLU A 479 4.85 4.67 -17.09
CA GLU A 479 3.55 5.17 -17.50
C GLU A 479 3.44 6.66 -17.17
N VAL A 480 3.11 7.48 -18.17
CA VAL A 480 3.00 8.94 -18.05
C VAL A 480 1.68 9.39 -18.67
N ALA A 481 1.00 10.33 -18.02
CA ALA A 481 -0.13 11.04 -18.62
C ALA A 481 0.25 12.48 -18.92
N SER A 482 -0.14 12.97 -20.10
CA SER A 482 0.12 14.34 -20.55
C SER A 482 -1.11 15.02 -21.14
N GLY A 483 -1.21 16.34 -20.96
CA GLY A 483 -2.29 17.17 -21.48
C GLY A 483 -2.20 17.49 -22.97
N LEU A 484 -1.63 16.59 -23.77
CA LEU A 484 -1.24 16.88 -25.16
C LEU A 484 -2.31 16.55 -26.21
N ARG A 485 -3.49 16.05 -25.78
CA ARG A 485 -4.54 15.57 -26.69
C ARG A 485 -5.15 16.64 -27.59
N ALA A 486 -5.09 17.91 -27.18
CA ALA A 486 -5.54 19.03 -28.00
C ALA A 486 -4.49 19.49 -29.04
N PHE A 487 -3.23 19.06 -28.91
CA PHE A 487 -2.11 19.59 -29.70
C PHE A 487 -1.48 18.57 -30.63
N TYR A 488 -1.68 17.28 -30.37
CA TYR A 488 -1.14 16.21 -31.19
C TYR A 488 -2.19 15.17 -31.55
N THR A 489 -2.22 14.81 -32.83
CA THR A 489 -2.97 13.66 -33.34
C THR A 489 -2.28 12.33 -33.00
N GLU A 490 -3.01 11.22 -33.14
CA GLU A 490 -2.46 9.87 -32.90
C GLU A 490 -1.28 9.54 -33.83
N GLU A 491 -1.28 10.07 -35.06
CA GLU A 491 -0.17 9.88 -36.00
C GLU A 491 1.09 10.66 -35.63
N GLU A 492 0.92 11.85 -35.05
CA GLU A 492 2.03 12.72 -34.62
C GLU A 492 2.59 12.35 -33.25
N PHE A 493 1.77 11.73 -32.40
CA PHE A 493 2.12 11.29 -31.04
C PHE A 493 2.20 9.76 -30.91
N LYS A 494 2.80 9.11 -31.90
CA LYS A 494 2.98 7.65 -31.95
C LYS A 494 4.30 7.18 -31.33
N ALA A 495 4.36 5.88 -31.06
CA ALA A 495 5.57 5.19 -30.64
C ALA A 495 6.76 5.41 -31.61
N GLY A 496 7.96 5.47 -31.08
CA GLY A 496 9.22 5.68 -31.81
C GLY A 496 9.82 7.08 -31.67
N ARG A 497 9.07 8.06 -31.14
CA ARG A 497 9.56 9.43 -30.93
C ARG A 497 10.32 9.54 -29.62
N LYS A 498 11.42 10.31 -29.61
CA LYS A 498 12.17 10.64 -28.40
C LYS A 498 11.68 11.96 -27.80
N VAL A 499 11.61 12.03 -26.48
CA VAL A 499 11.11 13.19 -25.72
C VAL A 499 11.98 13.43 -24.48
N CYS A 500 11.97 14.65 -23.94
CA CYS A 500 12.61 14.94 -22.65
C CYS A 500 11.61 14.73 -21.49
N VAL A 501 11.98 13.91 -20.49
CA VAL A 501 11.10 13.52 -19.39
C VAL A 501 11.74 13.83 -18.04
N VAL A 502 11.01 14.49 -17.14
CA VAL A 502 11.40 14.63 -15.72
C VAL A 502 11.06 13.33 -14.99
N THR A 503 12.06 12.64 -14.46
CA THR A 503 11.95 11.27 -13.92
C THR A 503 12.06 11.18 -12.39
N ASN A 504 12.48 12.25 -11.72
CA ASN A 504 12.56 12.30 -10.26
C ASN A 504 11.43 13.12 -9.60
N LEU A 505 10.25 13.15 -10.22
CA LEU A 505 9.03 13.67 -9.59
C LEU A 505 8.34 12.57 -8.78
N LYS A 506 7.51 12.96 -7.80
CA LYS A 506 6.57 12.02 -7.21
C LYS A 506 5.50 11.67 -8.25
N PRO A 507 5.02 10.41 -8.30
CA PRO A 507 3.87 10.07 -9.11
C PRO A 507 2.69 11.00 -8.81
N ALA A 508 1.98 11.41 -9.84
CA ALA A 508 0.82 12.29 -9.76
C ALA A 508 -0.39 11.61 -10.39
N LYS A 509 -1.54 11.63 -9.70
CA LYS A 509 -2.79 11.12 -10.26
C LYS A 509 -3.42 12.18 -11.16
N MET A 510 -3.60 11.86 -12.44
CA MET A 510 -4.24 12.70 -13.44
C MET A 510 -5.50 11.98 -13.94
N ALA A 511 -6.67 12.46 -13.53
CA ALA A 511 -7.96 11.80 -13.82
C ALA A 511 -7.98 10.30 -13.47
N GLY A 512 -7.36 9.92 -12.34
CA GLY A 512 -7.31 8.52 -11.88
C GLY A 512 -6.12 7.72 -12.40
N PHE A 513 -5.47 8.14 -13.50
CA PHE A 513 -4.25 7.51 -14.01
C PHE A 513 -3.01 8.02 -13.28
N GLU A 514 -2.14 7.11 -12.85
CA GLU A 514 -0.90 7.46 -12.15
C GLU A 514 0.21 7.81 -13.16
N SER A 515 0.54 9.10 -13.25
CA SER A 515 1.63 9.59 -14.08
C SER A 515 2.96 9.53 -13.30
N CYS A 516 3.88 8.66 -13.74
CA CYS A 516 5.18 8.42 -13.12
C CYS A 516 6.33 9.24 -13.76
N GLY A 517 6.00 10.38 -14.36
CA GLY A 517 6.95 11.28 -15.00
C GLY A 517 6.24 12.52 -15.53
N MET A 518 7.00 13.39 -16.18
CA MET A 518 6.45 14.57 -16.84
C MET A 518 7.22 14.80 -18.14
N VAL A 519 6.52 14.71 -19.27
CA VAL A 519 7.05 15.09 -20.58
C VAL A 519 7.14 16.61 -20.62
N LEU A 520 8.28 17.14 -21.07
CA LEU A 520 8.50 18.57 -21.21
C LEU A 520 8.06 19.07 -22.58
N CYS A 521 7.33 20.17 -22.60
CA CYS A 521 6.92 20.86 -23.83
C CYS A 521 7.20 22.36 -23.73
N ALA A 522 7.49 23.00 -24.86
CA ALA A 522 7.46 24.44 -25.01
C ALA A 522 6.05 24.89 -25.42
N ALA A 523 5.56 25.98 -24.83
CA ALA A 523 4.24 26.56 -25.15
C ALA A 523 4.35 28.06 -25.44
N ASN A 524 3.54 28.56 -26.37
CA ASN A 524 3.45 30.01 -26.60
C ASN A 524 2.67 30.67 -25.46
N ALA A 525 2.74 32.00 -25.36
CA ALA A 525 2.10 32.76 -24.28
C ALA A 525 0.58 32.52 -24.18
N GLU A 526 -0.09 32.30 -25.32
CA GLU A 526 -1.53 32.04 -25.38
C GLU A 526 -1.89 30.56 -25.15
N HIS A 527 -0.91 29.67 -24.99
CA HIS A 527 -1.10 28.20 -24.91
C HIS A 527 -1.92 27.60 -26.05
N THR A 528 -1.96 28.26 -27.21
CA THR A 528 -2.64 27.78 -28.42
C THR A 528 -1.76 26.87 -29.26
N LYS A 529 -0.44 26.88 -29.02
CA LYS A 529 0.55 26.00 -29.65
C LYS A 529 1.48 25.44 -28.59
N VAL A 530 1.64 24.12 -28.61
CA VAL A 530 2.52 23.36 -27.72
C VAL A 530 3.37 22.43 -28.57
N GLU A 531 4.68 22.43 -28.34
CA GLU A 531 5.65 21.57 -29.03
C GLU A 531 6.47 20.79 -28.00
N LEU A 532 6.62 19.48 -28.19
CA LEU A 532 7.47 18.62 -27.37
C LEU A 532 8.91 19.13 -27.37
N LEU A 533 9.57 19.00 -26.22
CA LEU A 533 11.00 19.21 -26.15
C LEU A 533 11.72 17.95 -26.65
N GLU A 534 12.30 18.05 -27.84
CA GLU A 534 12.94 16.93 -28.53
C GLU A 534 14.45 16.89 -28.27
N PRO A 535 14.99 15.74 -27.85
CA PRO A 535 16.42 15.52 -27.86
C PRO A 535 16.91 15.27 -29.29
N PRO A 536 18.20 15.49 -29.59
CA PRO A 536 18.74 15.29 -30.94
C PRO A 536 18.67 13.81 -31.34
N GLU A 537 18.59 13.53 -32.65
CA GLU A 537 18.36 12.18 -33.20
C GLU A 537 19.33 11.11 -32.63
N GLY A 538 20.60 11.48 -32.43
CA GLY A 538 21.65 10.61 -31.90
C GLY A 538 21.64 10.38 -30.39
N ALA A 539 20.77 11.03 -29.61
CA ALA A 539 20.75 10.91 -28.15
C ALA A 539 20.37 9.50 -27.68
N ALA A 540 21.03 8.98 -26.65
CA ALA A 540 20.76 7.64 -26.13
C ALA A 540 19.52 7.62 -25.22
N VAL A 541 18.71 6.57 -25.27
CA VAL A 541 17.57 6.40 -24.36
C VAL A 541 18.07 6.27 -22.91
N GLY A 542 17.46 7.01 -22.00
CA GLY A 542 17.85 7.13 -20.60
C GLY A 542 19.03 8.07 -20.32
N GLU A 543 19.61 8.67 -21.35
CA GLU A 543 20.65 9.69 -21.20
C GLU A 543 20.12 10.92 -20.46
N ARG A 544 20.90 11.42 -19.50
CA ARG A 544 20.55 12.62 -18.75
C ARG A 544 20.77 13.87 -19.59
N VAL A 545 19.80 14.77 -19.61
CA VAL A 545 19.92 16.10 -20.22
C VAL A 545 20.64 17.04 -19.24
N VAL A 546 21.80 17.54 -19.66
CA VAL A 546 22.72 18.32 -18.83
C VAL A 546 22.94 19.72 -19.41
N ILE A 547 23.57 20.59 -18.61
CA ILE A 547 24.02 21.92 -19.02
C ILE A 547 25.52 21.98 -18.72
N ASP A 548 26.34 22.39 -19.70
CA ASP A 548 27.79 22.48 -19.51
C ASP A 548 28.15 23.37 -18.31
N GLY A 549 29.08 22.89 -17.48
CA GLY A 549 29.55 23.62 -16.31
C GLY A 549 28.59 23.62 -15.12
N LEU A 550 27.43 22.94 -15.21
CA LEU A 550 26.55 22.70 -14.07
C LEU A 550 26.67 21.25 -13.60
N ASP A 551 27.45 21.04 -12.55
CA ASP A 551 27.61 19.73 -11.90
C ASP A 551 26.65 19.58 -10.71
N GLY A 552 26.10 18.38 -10.53
CA GLY A 552 25.28 18.04 -9.36
C GLY A 552 24.44 16.78 -9.54
N GLU A 553 24.05 16.20 -8.40
CA GLU A 553 23.31 14.95 -8.36
C GLU A 553 21.81 15.20 -8.27
N PRO A 554 20.96 14.46 -9.03
CA PRO A 554 19.53 14.59 -8.91
C PRO A 554 19.06 14.25 -7.50
N LEU A 555 18.09 15.01 -7.00
CA LEU A 555 17.51 14.72 -5.69
C LEU A 555 16.46 13.59 -5.80
N PRO A 556 16.26 12.80 -4.73
CA PRO A 556 15.18 11.83 -4.70
C PRO A 556 13.81 12.52 -4.77
N PRO A 557 12.76 11.86 -5.30
CA PRO A 557 11.45 12.47 -5.54
C PRO A 557 10.80 13.19 -4.35
N ASN A 558 11.01 12.66 -3.15
CA ASN A 558 10.53 13.28 -1.92
C ASN A 558 11.19 14.64 -1.63
N GLN A 559 12.47 14.80 -1.96
CA GLN A 559 13.19 16.05 -1.78
C GLN A 559 12.89 17.05 -2.89
N VAL A 560 12.72 16.59 -4.13
CA VAL A 560 12.28 17.42 -5.26
C VAL A 560 10.94 18.10 -4.92
N ALA A 561 9.97 17.33 -4.41
CA ALA A 561 8.69 17.87 -3.95
C ALA A 561 8.83 18.78 -2.72
N LYS A 562 9.55 18.33 -1.68
CA LYS A 562 9.69 19.09 -0.41
C LYS A 562 10.36 20.46 -0.60
N LYS A 563 11.34 20.55 -1.50
CA LYS A 563 12.09 21.78 -1.77
C LYS A 563 11.49 22.59 -2.94
N SER A 564 10.37 22.14 -3.51
CA SER A 564 9.71 22.78 -4.66
C SER A 564 10.64 22.97 -5.86
N ILE A 565 11.57 22.03 -6.10
CA ILE A 565 12.64 22.18 -7.09
C ILE A 565 12.06 22.43 -8.49
N LEU A 566 11.09 21.64 -8.93
CA LEU A 566 10.45 21.84 -10.25
C LEU A 566 9.88 23.26 -10.38
N LYS A 567 9.16 23.74 -9.35
CA LYS A 567 8.60 25.10 -9.30
C LYS A 567 9.68 26.19 -9.34
N ASN A 568 10.89 25.92 -8.83
CA ASN A 568 12.01 26.85 -8.85
C ASN A 568 12.77 26.84 -10.18
N VAL A 569 12.75 25.71 -10.91
CA VAL A 569 13.47 25.55 -12.19
C VAL A 569 12.64 26.08 -13.36
N LEU A 570 11.34 25.78 -13.40
CA LEU A 570 10.44 26.10 -14.53
C LEU A 570 10.45 27.59 -14.96
N PRO A 571 10.47 28.60 -14.06
CA PRO A 571 10.42 30.00 -14.48
C PRO A 571 11.60 30.44 -15.37
N ASP A 572 12.73 29.75 -15.26
CA ASP A 572 13.95 30.04 -16.03
C ASP A 572 14.15 29.04 -17.18
N LEU A 573 13.28 28.03 -17.33
CA LEU A 573 13.36 27.00 -18.35
C LEU A 573 12.53 27.41 -19.56
N LYS A 574 13.21 27.68 -20.68
CA LYS A 574 12.58 28.20 -21.90
C LYS A 574 13.42 27.89 -23.14
N THR A 575 12.83 27.99 -24.32
CA THR A 575 13.61 28.05 -25.55
C THR A 575 14.24 29.43 -25.77
N ASP A 576 15.31 29.49 -26.55
CA ASP A 576 15.89 30.74 -27.05
C ASP A 576 15.31 31.15 -28.42
N GLY A 577 15.87 32.20 -29.03
CA GLY A 577 15.47 32.70 -30.35
C GLY A 577 15.72 31.73 -31.52
N ALA A 578 16.39 30.59 -31.29
CA ALA A 578 16.59 29.53 -32.26
C ALA A 578 15.78 28.25 -31.92
N GLY A 579 14.94 28.30 -30.90
CA GLY A 579 14.15 27.14 -30.45
C GLY A 579 14.96 26.13 -29.62
N VAL A 580 16.16 26.51 -29.16
CA VAL A 580 17.02 25.65 -28.33
C VAL A 580 16.63 25.80 -26.86
N ALA A 581 16.44 24.69 -26.14
CA ALA A 581 16.09 24.75 -24.73
C ALA A 581 17.26 25.24 -23.86
N THR A 582 16.96 26.18 -22.97
CA THR A 582 17.90 26.79 -22.06
C THR A 582 17.33 26.91 -20.64
N TRP A 583 18.21 26.89 -19.65
CA TRP A 583 17.90 27.28 -18.28
C TRP A 583 18.91 28.32 -17.82
N LYS A 584 18.44 29.52 -17.46
CA LYS A 584 19.30 30.68 -17.14
C LYS A 584 20.38 30.96 -18.21
N GLY A 585 20.05 30.73 -19.48
CA GLY A 585 20.95 30.89 -20.62
C GLY A 585 21.91 29.72 -20.88
N GLY A 586 21.97 28.71 -20.01
CA GLY A 586 22.72 27.48 -20.25
C GLY A 586 21.92 26.51 -21.12
N VAL A 587 22.55 25.98 -22.18
CA VAL A 587 21.90 25.09 -23.16
C VAL A 587 21.68 23.70 -22.57
N LEU A 588 20.44 23.21 -22.63
CA LEU A 588 20.08 21.83 -22.30
C LEU A 588 20.52 20.91 -23.45
N LYS A 589 21.41 19.97 -23.16
CA LYS A 589 21.98 19.08 -24.18
C LYS A 589 22.19 17.66 -23.69
N THR A 590 22.35 16.79 -24.66
CA THR A 590 22.85 15.42 -24.55
C THR A 590 24.26 15.36 -25.13
N SER A 591 24.90 14.20 -25.08
CA SER A 591 26.17 13.91 -25.77
C SER A 591 26.08 14.10 -27.29
N ALA A 592 24.87 13.98 -27.86
CA ALA A 592 24.62 14.14 -29.30
C ALA A 592 24.25 15.56 -29.73
N GLY A 593 24.02 16.50 -28.79
CA GLY A 593 23.68 17.89 -29.10
C GLY A 593 22.54 18.48 -28.26
N PRO A 594 22.10 19.72 -28.59
CA PRO A 594 21.07 20.44 -27.85
C PRO A 594 19.68 19.83 -28.01
N CYS A 595 18.85 19.96 -26.97
CA CYS A 595 17.42 19.67 -27.04
C CYS A 595 16.66 20.89 -27.56
N THR A 596 15.67 20.69 -28.42
CA THR A 596 15.01 21.78 -29.14
C THR A 596 13.49 21.63 -29.17
N ALA A 597 12.79 22.75 -29.32
CA ALA A 597 11.43 22.82 -29.82
C ALA A 597 11.47 23.79 -31.03
N PRO A 598 11.74 23.27 -32.25
CA PRO A 598 12.21 24.04 -33.39
C PRO A 598 11.35 25.25 -33.79
N THR A 599 10.06 25.24 -33.49
CA THR A 599 9.14 26.30 -33.88
C THR A 599 8.63 27.15 -32.71
N MET A 600 9.18 26.94 -31.52
CA MET A 600 8.86 27.67 -30.29
C MET A 600 10.05 28.55 -29.91
N PHE A 601 10.00 29.83 -30.27
CA PHE A 601 11.06 30.79 -29.95
C PHE A 601 10.74 31.53 -28.65
N ASP A 602 11.74 31.73 -27.80
CA ASP A 602 11.61 32.45 -26.52
C ASP A 602 10.43 31.98 -25.65
N SER A 603 10.09 30.69 -25.73
CA SER A 603 8.85 30.12 -25.20
C SER A 603 9.11 29.37 -23.88
N PRO A 604 8.26 29.55 -22.85
CA PRO A 604 8.39 28.79 -21.61
C PRO A 604 8.26 27.28 -21.84
N ILE A 605 9.03 26.51 -21.08
CA ILE A 605 8.98 25.03 -21.09
C ILE A 605 8.40 24.54 -19.77
N GLY A 606 7.48 23.58 -19.84
CA GLY A 606 6.95 22.90 -18.66
C GLY A 606 5.86 21.91 -18.97
#